data_AF-A0A836W636-F1
#
_entry.id   AF-A0A836W636-F1
#
_cell.length_a   1.000
_cell.length_b   1.000
_cell.length_c   1.000
_cell.angle_alpha   90.00
_cell.angle_beta   90.00
_cell.angle_gamma   90.00
#
_symmetry.space_group_name_H-M   'P 1'
#
loop_
_entity.id
_entity.type
_entity.pdbx_description
1 polymer ?
#
loop_
_entity_poly.entity_id
_entity_poly.type
_entity_poly.pdbx_seq_one_letter_code
_entity_poly.pdbx_strand_id
1 'polypeptide(L)'
;KFVSRGDNSGTHVKEMSIWKLASLDPRGRSWYLESGQGMSQTLVMASELGAYTLSDIGTYLKLKKDGRLPGIELLYSNSTELINIYSIYLVTSCTGKEREYAEKFAEFVYNNQNLIGSYGVDRYGQPLFYPAEGHEKELQAAWEMLARG
;
A
#
# COMPACT_ATOMS: atom_id res chain seq x y z
N LYS A 1 -13.44 -3.65 -17.00
CA LYS A 1 -14.06 -3.29 -15.71
C LYS A 1 -12.96 -3.00 -14.70
N PHE A 2 -13.22 -2.20 -13.68
CA PHE A 2 -12.33 -1.95 -12.55
C PHE A 2 -13.06 -2.34 -11.25
N VAL A 3 -12.42 -3.12 -10.39
CA VAL A 3 -12.96 -3.52 -9.09
C VAL A 3 -12.25 -2.73 -8.00
N SER A 4 -13.00 -1.87 -7.32
CA SER A 4 -12.56 -1.16 -6.15
C SER A 4 -12.85 -1.95 -4.88
N ARG A 5 -12.05 -1.69 -3.84
CA ARG A 5 -12.36 -2.06 -2.47
C ARG A 5 -13.68 -1.43 -2.01
N GLY A 6 -13.89 -0.13 -2.26
CA GLY A 6 -15.09 0.60 -1.85
C GLY A 6 -15.36 0.57 -0.33
N ASP A 7 -14.33 0.42 0.50
CA ASP A 7 -14.46 0.10 1.94
C ASP A 7 -13.83 1.14 2.87
N ASN A 8 -13.46 2.31 2.35
CA ASN A 8 -12.78 3.40 3.07
C ASN A 8 -11.42 3.04 3.69
N SER A 9 -10.82 1.91 3.28
CA SER A 9 -9.45 1.57 3.67
C SER A 9 -8.41 2.52 3.04
N GLY A 10 -7.17 2.45 3.53
CA GLY A 10 -6.05 3.18 2.93
C GLY A 10 -5.87 2.89 1.44
N THR A 11 -6.11 1.65 0.99
CA THR A 11 -6.08 1.29 -0.44
C THR A 11 -7.19 2.00 -1.22
N HIS A 12 -8.41 2.04 -0.69
CA HIS A 12 -9.52 2.78 -1.31
C HIS A 12 -9.23 4.28 -1.39
N VAL A 13 -8.71 4.87 -0.30
CA VAL A 13 -8.31 6.29 -0.28
C VAL A 13 -7.24 6.58 -1.32
N LYS A 14 -6.21 5.73 -1.43
CA LYS A 14 -5.18 5.87 -2.46
C LYS A 14 -5.77 5.76 -3.86
N GLU A 15 -6.64 4.80 -4.10
CA GLU A 15 -7.33 4.64 -5.38
C GLU A 15 -8.10 5.92 -5.78
N MET A 16 -8.89 6.48 -4.86
CA MET A 16 -9.63 7.72 -5.10
C MET A 16 -8.72 8.91 -5.38
N SER A 17 -7.56 8.98 -4.71
CA SER A 17 -6.57 10.02 -4.99
C SER A 17 -6.01 9.93 -6.41
N ILE A 18 -5.79 8.71 -6.93
CA ILE A 18 -5.29 8.49 -8.29
C ILE A 18 -6.36 8.89 -9.32
N TRP A 19 -7.62 8.53 -9.08
CA TRP A 19 -8.73 8.98 -9.94
C TRP A 19 -8.85 10.51 -9.97
N LYS A 20 -8.71 11.18 -8.81
CA LYS A 20 -8.69 12.64 -8.72
C LYS A 20 -7.54 13.25 -9.52
N LEU A 21 -6.33 12.69 -9.44
CA LEU A 21 -5.18 13.14 -10.25
C LEU A 21 -5.44 12.99 -11.76
N ALA A 22 -6.14 11.93 -12.15
CA ALA A 22 -6.60 11.71 -13.52
C ALA A 22 -7.81 12.59 -13.93
N SER A 23 -8.29 13.47 -13.04
CA SER A 23 -9.48 14.30 -13.25
C SER A 23 -10.73 13.49 -13.60
N LEU A 24 -10.87 12.29 -13.02
CA LEU A 24 -11.97 11.36 -13.28
C LEU A 24 -12.69 10.99 -11.98
N ASP A 25 -14.03 11.02 -11.99
CA ASP A 25 -14.85 10.41 -10.93
C ASP A 25 -15.39 9.05 -11.42
N PRO A 26 -14.96 7.93 -10.82
CA PRO A 26 -15.38 6.59 -11.22
C PRO A 26 -16.74 6.20 -10.62
N ARG A 27 -17.25 6.92 -9.61
CA ARG A 27 -18.47 6.54 -8.90
C ARG A 27 -19.68 6.55 -9.82
N GLY A 28 -20.51 5.52 -9.71
CA GLY A 28 -21.70 5.33 -10.55
C GLY A 28 -21.41 5.01 -12.02
N ARG A 29 -20.13 4.87 -12.43
CA ARG A 29 -19.77 4.45 -13.78
C ARG A 29 -20.03 2.95 -13.94
N SER A 30 -20.60 2.55 -15.07
CA SER A 30 -20.94 1.13 -15.35
C SER A 30 -19.72 0.18 -15.36
N TRP A 31 -18.53 0.71 -15.58
CA TRP A 31 -17.28 -0.06 -15.58
C TRP A 31 -16.60 -0.15 -14.21
N TYR A 32 -17.08 0.59 -13.21
CA TYR A 32 -16.51 0.68 -11.87
C TYR A 32 -17.37 -0.08 -10.87
N LEU A 33 -16.80 -1.10 -10.24
CA LEU A 33 -17.50 -1.99 -9.32
C LEU A 33 -16.89 -1.87 -7.92
N GLU A 34 -17.69 -1.53 -6.93
CA GLU A 34 -17.26 -1.52 -5.53
C GLU A 34 -17.56 -2.88 -4.89
N SER A 35 -16.51 -3.58 -4.45
CA SER A 35 -16.66 -4.91 -3.83
C SER A 35 -17.15 -4.84 -2.38
N GLY A 36 -16.88 -3.74 -1.67
CA GLY A 36 -17.17 -3.57 -0.23
C GLY A 36 -16.37 -4.54 0.66
N GLN A 37 -15.29 -5.10 0.15
CA GLN A 37 -14.56 -6.21 0.77
C GLN A 37 -13.08 -5.89 0.97
N GLY A 38 -12.39 -6.74 1.73
CA GLY A 38 -10.94 -6.68 1.93
C GLY A 38 -10.15 -7.03 0.66
N MET A 39 -8.86 -6.67 0.65
CA MET A 39 -8.00 -6.75 -0.54
C MET A 39 -7.91 -8.14 -1.15
N SER A 40 -7.88 -9.19 -0.33
CA SER A 40 -7.79 -10.55 -0.85
C SER A 40 -9.00 -10.94 -1.70
N GLN A 41 -10.20 -10.61 -1.23
CA GLN A 41 -11.44 -10.90 -1.94
C GLN A 41 -11.61 -10.00 -3.17
N THR A 42 -11.27 -8.72 -3.07
CA THR A 42 -11.28 -7.78 -4.20
C THR A 42 -10.37 -8.27 -5.34
N LEU A 43 -9.16 -8.75 -5.03
CA LEU A 43 -8.25 -9.33 -6.03
C LEU A 43 -8.81 -10.59 -6.70
N VAL A 44 -9.37 -11.51 -5.92
CA VAL A 44 -9.98 -12.73 -6.45
C VAL A 44 -11.15 -12.38 -7.38
N MET A 45 -12.03 -11.47 -6.95
CA MET A 45 -13.14 -10.99 -7.77
C MET A 45 -12.65 -10.32 -9.06
N ALA A 46 -11.59 -9.49 -8.99
CA ALA A 46 -10.99 -8.90 -10.17
C ALA A 46 -10.46 -9.98 -11.14
N SER A 47 -9.84 -11.04 -10.61
CA SER A 47 -9.35 -12.18 -11.40
C SER A 47 -10.49 -12.93 -12.08
N GLU A 48 -11.59 -13.19 -11.38
CA GLU A 48 -12.76 -13.90 -11.92
C GLU A 48 -13.48 -13.08 -13.00
N LEU A 49 -13.52 -11.76 -12.83
CA LEU A 49 -14.18 -10.84 -13.76
C LEU A 49 -13.31 -10.40 -14.94
N GLY A 50 -12.02 -10.79 -14.98
CA GLY A 50 -11.06 -10.27 -15.96
C GLY A 50 -10.94 -8.74 -15.89
N ALA A 51 -10.88 -8.20 -14.67
CA ALA A 51 -10.96 -6.78 -14.38
C ALA A 51 -9.66 -6.25 -13.75
N TYR A 52 -9.48 -4.94 -13.83
CA TYR A 52 -8.38 -4.23 -13.17
C TYR A 52 -8.70 -3.95 -11.71
N THR A 53 -7.70 -3.86 -10.85
CA THR A 53 -7.84 -3.40 -9.47
C THR A 53 -6.52 -2.82 -8.97
N LEU A 54 -6.59 -1.96 -7.95
CA LEU A 54 -5.42 -1.49 -7.21
C LEU A 54 -5.21 -2.38 -5.98
N SER A 55 -3.98 -2.85 -5.77
CA SER A 55 -3.61 -3.69 -4.62
C SER A 55 -2.25 -3.30 -4.05
N ASP A 56 -2.03 -3.58 -2.77
CA ASP A 56 -0.68 -3.69 -2.22
C ASP A 56 0.02 -4.94 -2.79
N ILE A 57 1.35 -4.85 -2.95
CA ILE A 57 2.17 -5.89 -3.59
C ILE A 57 2.22 -7.18 -2.74
N GLY A 58 2.18 -7.07 -1.41
CA GLY A 58 2.25 -8.22 -0.51
C GLY A 58 1.04 -9.15 -0.65
N THR A 59 -0.17 -8.58 -0.69
CA THR A 59 -1.39 -9.36 -0.91
C THR A 59 -1.42 -10.00 -2.29
N TYR A 60 -1.01 -9.26 -3.34
CA TYR A 60 -0.91 -9.79 -4.69
C TYR A 60 0.04 -10.99 -4.77
N LEU A 61 1.29 -10.84 -4.28
CA LEU A 61 2.30 -11.90 -4.34
C LEU A 61 1.89 -13.15 -3.56
N LYS A 62 1.28 -12.96 -2.38
CA LYS A 62 0.74 -14.06 -1.59
C LYS A 62 -0.29 -14.86 -2.39
N LEU A 63 -1.32 -14.19 -2.92
CA LEU A 63 -2.40 -14.86 -3.63
C LEU A 63 -1.96 -15.45 -4.98
N LYS A 64 -1.03 -14.80 -5.69
CA LYS A 64 -0.44 -15.33 -6.91
C LYS A 64 0.35 -16.60 -6.63
N LYS A 65 1.16 -16.62 -5.57
CA LYS A 65 1.89 -17.82 -5.11
C LYS A 65 0.95 -18.96 -4.71
N ASP A 66 -0.17 -18.63 -4.06
CA ASP A 66 -1.21 -19.60 -3.67
C ASP A 66 -2.05 -20.10 -4.87
N GLY A 67 -1.77 -19.64 -6.10
CA GLY A 67 -2.51 -20.04 -7.31
C GLY A 67 -3.93 -19.49 -7.39
N ARG A 68 -4.26 -18.48 -6.58
CA ARG A 68 -5.63 -17.93 -6.47
C ARG A 68 -5.94 -16.81 -7.46
N LEU A 69 -4.94 -16.37 -8.24
CA LEU A 69 -5.04 -15.28 -9.21
C LEU A 69 -4.61 -15.72 -10.62
N PRO A 70 -5.29 -16.71 -11.24
CA PRO A 70 -4.90 -17.22 -12.55
C PRO A 70 -5.05 -16.19 -13.68
N GLY A 71 -5.87 -15.15 -13.50
CA GLY A 71 -6.19 -14.15 -14.52
C GLY A 71 -5.67 -12.73 -14.24
N ILE A 72 -4.84 -12.54 -13.21
CA ILE A 72 -4.28 -11.22 -12.86
C ILE A 72 -2.78 -11.21 -13.06
N GLU A 73 -2.32 -10.20 -13.79
CA GLU A 73 -0.90 -9.87 -13.96
C GLU A 73 -0.60 -8.47 -13.43
N LEU A 74 0.62 -8.27 -12.96
CA LEU A 74 1.09 -6.95 -12.54
C LEU A 74 1.35 -6.10 -13.78
N LEU A 75 0.53 -5.07 -13.98
CA LEU A 75 0.64 -4.19 -15.15
C LEU A 75 1.40 -2.89 -14.84
N TYR A 76 1.39 -2.47 -13.59
CA TYR A 76 1.95 -1.19 -13.17
C TYR A 76 2.34 -1.19 -11.69
N SER A 77 3.57 -0.77 -11.39
CA SER A 77 4.13 -0.76 -10.03
C SER A 77 5.24 0.27 -9.86
N ASN A 78 4.98 1.53 -10.22
CA ASN A 78 5.96 2.61 -10.08
C ASN A 78 5.99 3.22 -8.66
N SER A 79 6.95 4.12 -8.41
CA SER A 79 7.21 4.70 -7.09
C SER A 79 6.71 6.14 -6.90
N THR A 80 5.97 6.73 -7.85
CA THR A 80 5.40 8.08 -7.68
C THR A 80 4.03 8.03 -7.01
N GLU A 81 2.97 7.85 -7.78
CA GLU A 81 1.59 7.92 -7.31
C GLU A 81 1.20 6.71 -6.45
N LEU A 82 1.84 5.56 -6.68
CA LEU A 82 1.60 4.33 -5.93
C LEU A 82 2.41 4.23 -4.64
N ILE A 83 3.26 5.20 -4.32
CA ILE A 83 4.05 5.16 -3.10
C ILE A 83 3.17 5.10 -1.87
N ASN A 84 3.48 4.16 -0.97
CA ASN A 84 2.81 3.99 0.31
C ASN A 84 3.84 4.14 1.43
N ILE A 85 3.91 5.34 2.00
CA ILE A 85 4.90 5.71 3.01
C ILE A 85 4.41 5.27 4.38
N TYR A 86 5.26 4.56 5.11
CA TYR A 86 5.03 4.20 6.50
C TYR A 86 5.80 5.15 7.41
N SER A 87 5.11 5.75 8.38
CA SER A 87 5.67 6.70 9.32
C SER A 87 5.41 6.27 10.76
N ILE A 88 6.38 6.51 11.65
CA ILE A 88 6.19 6.32 13.09
C ILE A 88 5.89 7.68 13.71
N TYR A 89 4.75 7.77 14.41
CA TYR A 89 4.37 8.95 15.18
C TYR A 89 4.37 8.61 16.67
N LEU A 90 5.11 9.38 17.45
CA LEU A 90 5.09 9.29 18.89
C LEU A 90 4.03 10.23 19.45
N VAL A 91 3.03 9.67 20.15
CA VAL A 91 1.93 10.44 20.73
C VAL A 91 2.48 11.38 21.81
N THR A 92 2.14 12.66 21.73
CA THR A 92 2.66 13.72 22.62
C THR A 92 2.23 13.56 24.07
N SER A 93 1.04 13.01 24.31
CA SER A 93 0.54 12.72 25.66
C SER A 93 1.11 11.43 26.26
N CYS A 94 1.84 10.62 25.49
CA CYS A 94 2.50 9.43 26.00
C CYS A 94 3.73 9.84 26.81
N THR A 95 3.78 9.43 28.07
CA THR A 95 4.84 9.79 29.04
C THR A 95 5.27 8.56 29.83
N GLY A 96 6.31 8.70 30.66
CA GLY A 96 6.80 7.60 31.50
C GLY A 96 7.47 6.48 30.72
N LYS A 97 7.41 5.25 31.24
CA LYS A 97 8.11 4.09 30.68
C LYS A 97 7.59 3.70 29.29
N GLU A 98 6.30 3.87 29.06
CA GLU A 98 5.66 3.62 27.77
C GLU A 98 6.28 4.49 26.68
N ARG A 99 6.56 5.76 27.00
CA ARG A 99 7.24 6.68 26.08
C ARG A 99 8.66 6.22 25.77
N GLU A 100 9.42 5.80 26.79
CA GLU A 100 10.77 5.28 26.61
C GLU A 100 10.79 4.04 25.69
N TYR A 101 9.82 3.12 25.85
CA TYR A 101 9.71 1.96 24.97
C TYR A 101 9.31 2.33 23.53
N ALA A 102 8.40 3.29 23.37
CA ALA A 102 8.00 3.77 22.04
C ALA A 102 9.18 4.44 21.30
N GLU A 103 10.01 5.22 22.01
CA GLU A 103 11.22 5.84 21.47
C GLU A 103 12.25 4.78 21.08
N LYS A 104 12.51 3.79 21.95
CA LYS A 104 13.40 2.66 21.63
C LYS A 104 12.91 1.87 20.43
N PHE A 105 11.60 1.69 20.27
CA PHE A 105 11.04 1.02 19.10
C PHE A 105 11.23 1.86 17.83
N ALA A 106 10.98 3.18 17.89
CA ALA A 106 11.21 4.07 16.77
C ALA A 106 12.68 4.07 16.33
N GLU A 107 13.60 4.14 17.29
CA GLU A 107 15.04 4.05 17.06
C GLU A 107 15.43 2.68 16.48
N PHE A 108 14.87 1.59 17.00
CA PHE A 108 15.09 0.25 16.45
C PHE A 108 14.68 0.18 14.97
N VAL A 109 13.48 0.66 14.61
CA VAL A 109 13.03 0.65 13.22
C VAL A 109 13.95 1.53 12.35
N TYR A 110 14.35 2.70 12.84
CA TYR A 110 15.26 3.59 12.12
C TYR A 110 16.64 2.97 11.88
N ASN A 111 17.20 2.27 12.88
CA ASN A 111 18.56 1.71 12.80
C ASN A 111 18.62 0.31 12.12
N ASN A 112 17.49 -0.33 11.85
CA ASN A 112 17.44 -1.70 11.30
C ASN A 112 16.73 -1.78 9.94
N GLN A 113 17.02 -0.83 9.05
CA GLN A 113 16.41 -0.74 7.72
C GLN A 113 16.72 -1.95 6.81
N ASN A 114 17.84 -2.62 7.03
CA ASN A 114 18.17 -3.88 6.36
C ASN A 114 17.16 -5.02 6.65
N LEU A 115 16.60 -5.07 7.87
CA LEU A 115 15.54 -6.04 8.19
C LEU A 115 14.28 -5.78 7.36
N ILE A 116 13.98 -4.50 7.10
CA ILE A 116 12.85 -4.08 6.25
C ILE A 116 13.13 -4.49 4.81
N GLY A 117 14.29 -4.12 4.26
CA GLY A 117 14.65 -4.38 2.87
C GLY A 117 14.90 -5.84 2.52
N SER A 118 15.14 -6.71 3.52
CA SER A 118 15.29 -8.15 3.31
C SER A 118 13.97 -8.93 3.47
N TYR A 119 12.93 -8.29 4.03
CA TYR A 119 11.69 -8.98 4.35
C TYR A 119 10.94 -9.46 3.09
N GLY A 120 10.74 -10.78 3.01
CA GLY A 120 9.95 -11.44 1.97
C GLY A 120 10.74 -11.86 0.73
N VAL A 121 12.02 -11.50 0.61
CA VAL A 121 12.89 -11.84 -0.54
C VAL A 121 13.00 -13.35 -0.73
N ASP A 122 13.27 -14.07 0.34
CA ASP A 122 13.35 -15.52 0.42
C ASP A 122 12.02 -16.22 0.05
N ARG A 123 10.88 -15.59 0.34
CA ARG A 123 9.56 -16.18 0.08
C ARG A 123 9.00 -15.85 -1.31
N TYR A 124 9.24 -14.65 -1.81
CA TYR A 124 8.60 -14.08 -2.98
C TYR A 124 9.57 -13.65 -4.09
N GLY A 125 10.88 -13.79 -3.87
CA GLY A 125 11.93 -13.41 -4.83
C GLY A 125 12.21 -11.91 -4.89
N GLN A 126 11.50 -11.09 -4.10
CA GLN A 126 11.64 -9.63 -4.06
C GLN A 126 11.28 -9.08 -2.67
N PRO A 127 11.80 -7.91 -2.29
CA PRO A 127 11.41 -7.26 -1.04
C PRO A 127 9.94 -6.83 -1.06
N LEU A 128 9.26 -6.95 0.08
CA LEU A 128 7.90 -6.43 0.24
C LEU A 128 7.86 -4.98 0.68
N PHE A 129 8.94 -4.50 1.29
CA PHE A 129 9.09 -3.14 1.78
C PHE A 129 10.46 -2.62 1.36
N TYR A 130 10.52 -1.32 1.06
CA TYR A 130 11.74 -0.64 0.67
C TYR A 130 12.23 0.22 1.83
N PRO A 131 13.53 0.13 2.19
CA PRO A 131 14.15 1.00 3.20
C PRO A 131 13.92 2.48 2.93
N ALA A 132 13.77 3.26 4.00
CA ALA A 132 13.79 4.72 3.93
C ALA A 132 15.21 5.31 3.89
N GLU A 133 16.19 4.54 4.36
CA GLU A 133 17.61 4.94 4.40
C GLU A 133 18.10 5.34 3.00
N GLY A 134 18.63 6.56 2.88
CA GLY A 134 19.13 7.12 1.63
C GLY A 134 18.06 7.73 0.72
N HIS A 135 16.78 7.65 1.09
CA HIS A 135 15.64 8.18 0.33
C HIS A 135 14.82 9.22 1.11
N GLU A 136 15.33 9.71 2.24
CA GLU A 136 14.56 10.53 3.19
C GLU A 136 14.00 11.80 2.55
N LYS A 137 14.79 12.48 1.72
CA LYS A 137 14.35 13.70 1.01
C LYS A 137 13.24 13.42 0.02
N GLU A 138 13.34 12.32 -0.72
CA GLU A 138 12.34 11.91 -1.72
C GLU A 138 11.04 11.51 -1.03
N LEU A 139 11.14 10.72 0.05
CA LEU A 139 10.00 10.32 0.86
C LEU A 139 9.34 11.51 1.54
N GLN A 140 10.11 12.47 2.05
CA GLN A 140 9.57 13.70 2.61
C GLN A 140 8.80 14.51 1.55
N ALA A 141 9.38 14.72 0.36
CA ALA A 141 8.71 15.44 -0.72
C ALA A 141 7.41 14.73 -1.16
N ALA A 142 7.45 13.42 -1.31
CA ALA A 142 6.26 12.62 -1.63
C ALA A 142 5.20 12.71 -0.53
N TRP A 143 5.60 12.64 0.74
CA TRP A 143 4.70 12.80 1.88
C TRP A 143 4.04 14.19 1.89
N GLU A 144 4.81 15.25 1.68
CA GLU A 144 4.30 16.62 1.61
C GLU A 144 3.32 16.81 0.45
N MET A 145 3.57 16.19 -0.70
CA MET A 145 2.64 16.20 -1.82
C MET A 145 1.33 15.47 -1.47
N LEU A 146 1.41 14.28 -0.87
CA LEU A 146 0.24 13.48 -0.50
C LEU A 146 -0.58 14.13 0.63
N ALA A 147 0.08 14.82 1.56
CA ALA A 147 -0.57 15.48 2.70
C ALA A 147 -1.33 16.76 2.31
N ARG A 148 -1.04 17.37 1.15
CA ARG A 148 -1.65 18.63 0.71
C ARG A 148 -3.05 18.50 0.11
N GLY A 149 -3.52 17.27 -0.18
CA GLY A 149 -4.93 16.97 -0.54
C GLY A 149 -5.36 17.24 -1.97
#